data_AF-A0A443RHA0-F1
#
_entry.id   AF-A0A443RHA0-F1
#
_cell.length_a   1.000
_cell.length_b   1.000
_cell.length_c   1.000
_cell.angle_alpha   90.00
_cell.angle_beta   90.00
_cell.angle_gamma   90.00
#
_symmetry.space_group_name_H-M   'P 1'
#
loop_
_entity.id
_entity.type
_entity.pdbx_description
1 polymer ?
#
loop_
_entity_poly.entity_id
_entity_poly.type
_entity_poly.pdbx_seq_one_letter_code
_entity_poly.pdbx_strand_id
1 'polypeptide(L)'
;MSQIAKFVAFALKTLLLIEIILVASANNVVKIGALFTEEEKDSQTELAFKYAVYRINRDRSLLPNTTLIYDIQYIPHDDSFHAVKKGVVALFGPQDPLLGIHVQSLCDALDIPHIESRLQNLGENSHGKEFSINLHPGSTAISDSLRELIIYLNWTKVAVIYEDDMSLIGLQELVKPPALPKNVQFVFRKSTPDNFRDTLRDIKSRNIYSMIVDAKPEDLPKFLIARNVSEMSRDP
;
A
#
# COMPACT_ATOMS: atom_id res chain seq x y z
N MET A 1 44.77 -30.59 48.54
CA MET A 1 44.26 -30.65 47.16
C MET A 1 42.77 -30.31 46.99
N SER A 2 41.89 -30.39 48.01
CA SER A 2 40.44 -30.21 47.79
C SER A 2 39.94 -28.76 47.71
N GLN A 3 40.66 -27.78 48.27
CA GLN A 3 40.23 -26.37 48.25
C GLN A 3 40.47 -25.69 46.90
N ILE A 4 41.64 -25.93 46.28
CA ILE A 4 42.00 -25.36 44.97
C ILE A 4 41.04 -25.88 43.89
N ALA A 5 40.72 -27.17 43.90
CA ALA A 5 39.78 -27.77 42.96
C ALA A 5 38.36 -27.18 43.09
N LYS A 6 37.89 -26.94 44.32
CA LYS A 6 36.60 -26.28 44.57
C LYS A 6 36.59 -24.82 44.08
N PHE A 7 37.68 -24.10 44.27
CA PHE A 7 37.82 -22.71 43.81
C PHE A 7 37.83 -22.62 42.28
N VAL A 8 38.57 -23.50 41.61
CA VAL A 8 38.61 -23.58 40.14
C VAL A 8 37.23 -23.95 39.57
N ALA A 9 36.53 -24.92 40.17
CA ALA A 9 35.19 -25.31 39.71
C ALA A 9 34.15 -24.19 39.90
N PHE A 10 34.25 -23.41 41.00
CA PHE A 10 33.41 -22.24 41.22
C PHE A 10 33.70 -21.15 40.19
N ALA A 11 34.99 -20.84 39.94
CA ALA A 11 35.41 -19.86 38.95
C ALA A 11 34.93 -20.22 37.53
N LEU A 12 35.03 -21.49 37.13
CA LEU A 12 34.53 -21.98 35.85
C LEU A 12 33.01 -21.84 35.72
N LYS A 13 32.25 -22.17 36.77
CA LYS A 13 30.79 -22.01 36.78
C LYS A 13 30.38 -20.54 36.66
N THR A 14 31.06 -19.64 37.37
CA THR A 14 30.79 -18.19 37.24
C THR A 14 31.13 -17.65 35.86
N LEU A 15 32.24 -18.11 35.26
CA LEU A 15 32.62 -17.71 33.90
C LEU A 15 31.57 -18.18 32.87
N LEU A 16 31.14 -19.43 32.97
CA LEU A 16 30.09 -20.00 32.12
C LEU A 16 28.76 -19.27 32.27
N LEU A 17 28.40 -18.88 33.50
CA LEU A 17 27.18 -18.12 33.76
C LEU A 17 27.24 -16.71 33.13
N ILE A 18 28.40 -16.05 33.21
CA ILE A 18 28.62 -14.74 32.58
C ILE A 18 28.51 -14.85 31.06
N GLU A 19 29.11 -15.87 30.44
CA GLU A 19 28.99 -16.09 28.99
C GLU A 19 27.54 -16.34 28.55
N ILE A 20 26.79 -17.15 29.30
CA ILE A 20 25.36 -17.40 29.02
C ILE A 20 24.56 -16.10 29.12
N ILE A 21 24.82 -15.26 30.13
CA ILE A 21 24.15 -13.96 30.28
C ILE A 21 24.51 -13.02 29.13
N LEU A 22 25.78 -13.01 28.71
CA LEU A 22 26.27 -12.14 27.63
C LEU A 22 25.67 -12.52 26.26
N VAL A 23 25.54 -13.83 25.99
CA VAL A 23 24.89 -14.36 24.79
C VAL A 23 23.39 -14.09 24.83
N ALA A 24 22.75 -14.25 25.99
CA ALA A 24 21.33 -13.91 26.17
C ALA A 24 21.06 -12.40 26.04
N SER A 25 22.06 -11.55 26.31
CA SER A 25 21.97 -10.09 26.14
C SER A 25 22.45 -9.59 24.77
N ALA A 26 22.81 -10.48 23.84
CA ALA A 26 23.25 -10.07 22.51
C ALA A 26 22.06 -9.48 21.74
N ASN A 27 22.14 -8.19 21.42
CA ASN A 27 21.17 -7.53 20.55
C ASN A 27 21.30 -8.12 19.14
N ASN A 28 20.28 -8.84 18.68
CA ASN A 28 20.21 -9.34 17.32
C ASN A 28 19.95 -8.18 16.37
N VAL A 29 20.86 -7.94 15.43
CA VAL A 29 20.66 -6.94 14.38
C VAL A 29 20.02 -7.63 13.18
N VAL A 30 18.80 -7.23 12.84
CA VAL A 30 18.04 -7.80 11.72
C VAL A 30 17.93 -6.76 10.62
N LYS A 31 18.36 -7.12 9.41
CA LYS A 31 18.33 -6.23 8.25
C LYS A 31 17.08 -6.46 7.40
N ILE A 32 16.30 -5.42 7.15
CA ILE A 32 15.20 -5.41 6.18
C ILE A 32 15.58 -4.56 4.96
N GLY A 33 15.05 -4.89 3.79
CA GLY A 33 15.24 -4.13 2.57
C GLY A 33 14.03 -3.25 2.29
N ALA A 34 14.25 -2.12 1.63
CA ALA A 34 13.18 -1.36 1.01
C ALA A 34 13.61 -0.84 -0.37
N LEU A 35 12.67 -0.91 -1.31
CA LEU A 35 12.84 -0.39 -2.67
C LEU A 35 11.90 0.79 -2.87
N PHE A 36 12.49 1.87 -3.36
CA PHE A 36 11.78 3.07 -3.79
C PHE A 36 12.24 3.41 -5.20
N THR A 37 11.39 4.05 -5.99
CA THR A 37 11.88 4.65 -7.23
C THR A 37 12.76 5.86 -6.94
N GLU A 38 13.53 6.33 -7.93
CA GLU A 38 14.33 7.55 -7.77
C GLU A 38 13.46 8.79 -7.46
N GLU A 39 12.24 8.84 -7.99
CA GLU A 39 11.25 9.89 -7.74
C GLU A 39 10.65 9.81 -6.33
N GLU A 40 10.64 8.62 -5.73
CA GLU A 40 10.16 8.40 -4.36
C GLU A 40 11.19 8.74 -3.30
N LYS A 41 12.39 9.18 -3.69
CA LYS A 41 13.42 9.60 -2.76
C LYS A 41 12.95 10.81 -1.93
N ASP A 42 13.11 10.68 -0.62
CA ASP A 42 12.64 11.66 0.38
C ASP A 42 11.11 11.87 0.36
N SER A 43 10.35 10.94 -0.24
CA SER A 43 8.88 10.98 -0.26
C SER A 43 8.28 10.72 1.13
N GLN A 44 6.98 11.02 1.26
CA GLN A 44 6.22 10.69 2.47
C GLN A 44 6.21 9.18 2.75
N THR A 45 6.22 8.34 1.71
CA THR A 45 6.27 6.88 1.84
C THR A 45 7.60 6.42 2.43
N GLU A 46 8.72 6.95 1.94
CA GLU A 46 10.04 6.64 2.48
C GLU A 46 10.19 7.10 3.93
N LEU A 47 9.72 8.31 4.24
CA LEU A 47 9.70 8.84 5.60
C LEU A 47 8.84 7.98 6.53
N ALA A 48 7.68 7.51 6.08
CA ALA A 48 6.81 6.62 6.84
C ALA A 48 7.51 5.28 7.13
N PHE A 49 8.21 4.71 6.15
CA PHE A 49 9.02 3.50 6.35
C PHE A 49 10.13 3.71 7.39
N LYS A 50 10.95 4.76 7.25
CA LYS A 50 12.00 5.09 8.22
C LYS A 50 11.43 5.29 9.63
N TYR A 51 10.30 5.99 9.72
CA TYR A 51 9.61 6.24 10.99
C TYR A 51 9.07 4.95 11.61
N ALA A 52 8.54 4.02 10.82
CA ALA A 52 8.07 2.72 11.30
C ALA A 52 9.20 1.92 11.93
N VAL A 53 10.38 1.87 11.28
CA VAL A 53 11.56 1.19 11.83
C VAL A 53 12.02 1.86 13.12
N TYR A 54 12.06 3.20 13.15
CA TYR A 54 12.37 3.96 14.36
C TYR A 54 11.41 3.62 15.51
N ARG A 55 10.10 3.59 15.23
CA ARG A 55 9.05 3.30 16.22
C ARG A 55 9.19 1.89 16.79
N ILE A 56 9.40 0.88 15.95
CA ILE A 56 9.59 -0.51 16.39
C ILE A 56 10.84 -0.63 17.26
N ASN A 57 11.97 -0.04 16.85
CA ASN A 57 13.20 -0.08 17.65
C ASN A 57 13.09 0.66 18.99
N ARG A 58 12.21 1.66 19.07
CA ARG A 58 11.93 2.41 20.31
C ARG A 58 11.03 1.64 21.26
N ASP A 59 10.10 0.85 20.74
CA ASP A 59 9.19 0.03 21.53
C ASP A 59 9.78 -1.37 21.79
N ARG A 60 10.53 -1.47 22.89
CA ARG A 60 11.16 -2.73 23.32
C ARG A 60 10.15 -3.80 23.78
N SER A 61 8.85 -3.49 23.88
CA SER A 61 7.84 -4.53 24.14
C SER A 61 7.57 -5.42 22.92
N LEU A 62 7.77 -4.90 21.71
CA LEU A 62 7.58 -5.62 20.46
C LEU A 62 8.76 -6.54 20.15
N LEU A 63 9.97 -5.98 20.22
CA LEU A 63 11.23 -6.67 19.88
C LEU A 63 12.29 -6.40 20.97
N PRO A 64 12.25 -7.11 22.12
CA PRO A 64 13.08 -6.80 23.28
C PRO A 64 14.59 -6.89 23.01
N ASN A 65 15.02 -7.92 22.28
CA ASN A 65 16.43 -8.24 22.04
C ASN A 65 16.82 -8.11 20.55
N THR A 66 16.01 -7.40 19.76
CA THR A 66 16.22 -7.23 18.33
C THR A 66 16.25 -5.75 17.98
N THR A 67 17.18 -5.36 17.11
CA THR A 67 17.22 -4.03 16.51
C THR A 67 17.14 -4.19 15.00
N LEU A 68 16.13 -3.58 14.41
CA LEU A 68 15.94 -3.52 12.97
C LEU A 68 16.86 -2.46 12.37
N ILE A 69 17.57 -2.82 11.31
CA ILE A 69 18.24 -1.88 10.42
C ILE A 69 17.65 -2.04 9.02
N TYR A 70 17.66 -0.99 8.22
CA TYR A 70 17.17 -1.04 6.86
C TYR A 70 18.28 -0.81 5.84
N ASP A 71 18.13 -1.40 4.66
CA ASP A 71 18.91 -1.11 3.45
C ASP A 71 17.93 -0.59 2.39
N ILE A 72 17.98 0.72 2.14
CA ILE A 72 17.13 1.39 1.14
C ILE A 72 17.89 1.43 -0.17
N GLN A 73 17.24 1.00 -1.24
CA GLN A 73 17.74 1.12 -2.61
C GLN A 73 16.76 1.92 -3.45
N TYR A 74 17.34 2.78 -4.30
CA TYR A 74 16.59 3.54 -5.29
C TYR A 74 16.83 2.88 -6.64
N ILE A 75 15.73 2.58 -7.34
CA ILE A 75 15.76 1.96 -8.65
C ILE A 75 15.09 2.90 -9.66
N PRO A 76 15.66 3.06 -10.87
CA PRO A 76 14.97 3.79 -11.92
C PRO A 76 13.79 2.94 -12.42
N HIS A 77 12.77 3.60 -12.97
CA HIS A 77 11.53 2.95 -13.40
C HIS A 77 11.75 1.84 -14.47
N ASP A 78 12.86 1.90 -15.20
CA ASP A 78 13.19 1.00 -16.32
C ASP A 78 14.20 -0.11 -15.98
N ASP A 79 14.71 -0.19 -14.75
CA ASP A 79 15.71 -1.18 -14.35
C ASP A 79 15.24 -2.05 -13.17
N SER A 80 14.45 -3.07 -13.48
CA SER A 80 14.00 -4.07 -12.52
C SER A 80 15.09 -5.08 -12.11
N PHE A 81 16.24 -5.13 -12.79
CA PHE A 81 17.24 -6.20 -12.61
C PHE A 81 18.14 -6.00 -11.39
N HIS A 82 18.34 -4.75 -10.96
CA HIS A 82 19.22 -4.44 -9.83
C HIS A 82 18.52 -4.48 -8.45
N ALA A 83 17.24 -4.84 -8.41
CA ALA A 83 16.35 -4.57 -7.27
C ALA A 83 16.59 -5.41 -6.00
N VAL A 84 17.29 -6.55 -6.02
CA VAL A 84 17.38 -7.41 -4.82
C VAL A 84 18.81 -7.77 -4.45
N LYS A 85 19.23 -7.28 -3.29
CA LYS A 85 20.52 -7.59 -2.68
C LYS A 85 20.38 -8.69 -1.64
N LYS A 86 21.33 -9.62 -1.65
CA LYS A 86 21.41 -10.75 -0.71
C LYS A 86 21.63 -10.23 0.72
N GLY A 87 20.90 -10.79 1.69
CA GLY A 87 21.13 -10.57 3.13
C GLY A 87 20.09 -9.70 3.86
N VAL A 88 18.92 -9.47 3.27
CA VAL A 88 17.74 -8.92 3.96
C VAL A 88 16.79 -10.06 4.34
N VAL A 89 16.07 -9.92 5.45
CA VAL A 89 15.10 -10.93 5.91
C VAL A 89 13.68 -10.70 5.36
N ALA A 90 13.41 -9.51 4.84
CA ALA A 90 12.15 -9.10 4.22
C ALA A 90 12.41 -7.89 3.32
N LEU A 91 11.54 -7.67 2.34
CA LEU A 91 11.62 -6.59 1.38
C LEU A 91 10.32 -5.77 1.37
N PHE A 92 10.44 -4.44 1.43
CA PHE A 92 9.32 -3.51 1.35
C PHE A 92 9.30 -2.76 0.02
N GLY A 93 8.12 -2.59 -0.56
CA GLY A 93 7.95 -1.89 -1.84
C GLY A 93 8.43 -2.70 -3.05
N PRO A 94 8.46 -2.11 -4.25
CA PRO A 94 8.15 -0.71 -4.55
C PRO A 94 6.65 -0.40 -4.54
N GLN A 95 6.30 0.90 -4.58
CA GLN A 95 4.90 1.31 -4.82
C GLN A 95 4.54 1.32 -6.30
N ASP A 96 5.54 1.27 -7.17
CA ASP A 96 5.36 1.26 -8.61
C ASP A 96 4.68 -0.04 -9.10
N PRO A 97 3.53 0.05 -9.81
CA PRO A 97 2.82 -1.13 -10.28
C PRO A 97 3.58 -2.01 -11.27
N LEU A 98 4.48 -1.43 -12.08
CA LEU A 98 5.24 -2.17 -13.09
C LEU A 98 6.41 -2.89 -12.44
N LEU A 99 7.22 -2.18 -11.65
CA LEU A 99 8.35 -2.75 -10.93
C LEU A 99 7.90 -3.76 -9.87
N GLY A 100 6.75 -3.53 -9.23
CA GLY A 100 6.19 -4.39 -8.19
C GLY A 100 6.04 -5.84 -8.65
N ILE A 101 5.56 -6.07 -9.88
CA ILE A 101 5.38 -7.43 -10.44
C ILE A 101 6.73 -8.16 -10.56
N HIS A 102 7.78 -7.45 -10.99
CA HIS A 102 9.12 -8.02 -11.14
C HIS A 102 9.75 -8.34 -9.78
N VAL A 103 9.66 -7.41 -8.83
CA VAL A 103 10.17 -7.60 -7.46
C VAL A 103 9.45 -8.74 -6.76
N GLN A 104 8.13 -8.83 -6.92
CA GLN A 104 7.33 -9.90 -6.37
C GLN A 104 7.78 -11.27 -6.89
N SER A 105 7.96 -11.40 -8.22
CA SER A 105 8.43 -12.65 -8.84
C SER A 105 9.81 -13.08 -8.33
N LEU A 106 10.68 -12.11 -8.06
CA LEU A 106 12.02 -12.36 -7.53
C LEU A 106 11.97 -12.77 -6.05
N CYS A 107 11.11 -12.15 -5.26
CA CYS A 107 10.88 -12.52 -3.86
C CYS A 107 10.26 -13.92 -3.73
N ASP A 108 9.29 -14.26 -4.59
CA ASP A 108 8.71 -15.60 -4.68
C ASP A 108 9.78 -16.64 -5.07
N ALA A 109 10.73 -16.31 -5.96
CA ALA A 109 11.81 -17.23 -6.36
C ALA A 109 12.94 -17.38 -5.32
N LEU A 110 13.11 -16.39 -4.43
CA LEU A 110 14.17 -16.35 -3.43
C LEU A 110 13.68 -16.67 -2.01
N ASP A 111 12.40 -17.00 -1.85
CA ASP A 111 11.73 -17.19 -0.56
C ASP A 111 11.92 -15.99 0.39
N ILE A 112 11.90 -14.77 -0.16
CA ILE A 112 12.05 -13.53 0.60
C ILE A 112 10.66 -12.94 0.87
N PRO A 113 10.22 -12.83 2.13
CA PRO A 113 8.97 -12.15 2.46
C PRO A 113 8.93 -10.72 1.89
N HIS A 114 7.90 -10.43 1.12
CA HIS A 114 7.70 -9.18 0.39
C HIS A 114 6.42 -8.48 0.85
N ILE A 115 6.52 -7.20 1.18
CA ILE A 115 5.41 -6.38 1.67
C ILE A 115 5.30 -5.13 0.79
N GLU A 116 4.15 -4.95 0.15
CA GLU A 116 3.86 -3.80 -0.71
C GLU A 116 2.56 -3.10 -0.29
N SER A 117 2.36 -1.87 -0.77
CA SER A 117 1.13 -1.10 -0.54
C SER A 117 0.69 -0.37 -1.81
N ARG A 118 0.92 -1.01 -2.96
CA ARG A 118 0.67 -0.43 -4.28
C ARG A 118 -0.72 -0.74 -4.80
N LEU A 119 -1.21 0.12 -5.70
CA LEU A 119 -2.40 -0.20 -6.49
C LEU A 119 -2.12 -1.45 -7.34
N GLN A 120 -2.97 -2.47 -7.19
CA GLN A 120 -2.84 -3.73 -7.93
C GLN A 120 -3.37 -3.56 -9.36
N ASN A 121 -2.58 -3.98 -10.36
CA ASN A 121 -3.01 -3.96 -11.75
C ASN A 121 -4.11 -5.00 -11.99
N LEU A 122 -5.06 -4.68 -12.87
CA LEU A 122 -6.14 -5.60 -13.22
C LEU A 122 -5.61 -6.76 -14.08
N GLY A 123 -5.91 -7.98 -13.63
CA GLY A 123 -5.36 -9.22 -14.17
C GLY A 123 -4.25 -9.84 -13.31
N GLU A 124 -3.76 -9.13 -12.28
CA GLU A 124 -2.95 -9.76 -11.25
C GLU A 124 -3.84 -10.64 -10.38
N ASN A 125 -3.84 -11.94 -10.67
CA ASN A 125 -4.48 -12.91 -9.81
C ASN A 125 -3.66 -13.03 -8.52
N SER A 126 -4.32 -13.06 -7.36
CA SER A 126 -3.66 -13.39 -6.08
C SER A 126 -3.20 -14.85 -6.01
N HIS A 127 -3.53 -15.65 -7.02
CA HIS A 127 -3.12 -17.04 -7.14
C HIS A 127 -1.63 -17.13 -7.53
N GLY A 128 -0.82 -17.74 -6.67
CA GLY A 128 0.60 -17.98 -6.90
C GLY A 128 1.55 -16.98 -6.23
N LYS A 129 1.04 -16.06 -5.40
CA LYS A 129 1.86 -15.13 -4.60
C LYS A 129 2.09 -15.73 -3.20
N GLU A 130 3.11 -16.57 -3.04
CA GLU A 130 3.35 -17.28 -1.77
C GLU A 130 4.12 -16.43 -0.76
N PHE A 131 5.06 -15.61 -1.25
CA PHE A 131 5.94 -14.80 -0.41
C PHE A 131 5.62 -13.30 -0.43
N SER A 132 4.53 -12.88 -1.07
CA SER A 132 4.17 -11.46 -1.16
C SER A 132 2.79 -11.14 -0.58
N ILE A 133 2.73 -10.06 0.19
CA ILE A 133 1.49 -9.47 0.69
C ILE A 133 1.38 -8.00 0.26
N ASN A 134 0.25 -7.66 -0.35
CA ASN A 134 -0.11 -6.28 -0.66
C ASN A 134 -1.11 -5.77 0.38
N LEU A 135 -0.76 -4.69 1.07
CA LEU A 135 -1.59 -4.03 2.08
C LEU A 135 -2.57 -3.02 1.47
N HIS A 136 -2.43 -2.70 0.19
CA HIS A 136 -3.40 -1.87 -0.51
C HIS A 136 -4.72 -2.64 -0.67
N PRO A 137 -5.88 -2.01 -0.40
CA PRO A 137 -7.16 -2.67 -0.62
C PRO A 137 -7.34 -3.05 -2.09
N GLY A 138 -7.76 -4.29 -2.34
CA GLY A 138 -8.07 -4.75 -3.70
C GLY A 138 -9.27 -4.00 -4.30
N SER A 139 -9.33 -3.93 -5.63
CA SER A 139 -10.41 -3.24 -6.36
C SER A 139 -11.81 -3.79 -6.03
N THR A 140 -11.92 -5.10 -5.76
CA THR A 140 -13.16 -5.73 -5.30
C THR A 140 -13.60 -5.21 -3.94
N ALA A 141 -12.69 -5.12 -2.97
CA ALA A 141 -13.02 -4.62 -1.62
C ALA A 141 -13.47 -3.15 -1.66
N ILE A 142 -12.81 -2.32 -2.46
CA ILE A 142 -13.22 -0.93 -2.69
C ILE A 142 -14.61 -0.90 -3.33
N SER A 143 -14.84 -1.69 -4.38
CA SER A 143 -16.11 -1.71 -5.12
C SER A 143 -17.28 -2.18 -4.26
N ASP A 144 -17.07 -3.20 -3.42
CA ASP A 144 -18.10 -3.70 -2.53
C ASP A 144 -18.45 -2.66 -1.46
N SER A 145 -17.45 -1.93 -0.93
CA SER A 145 -17.71 -0.82 -0.01
C SER A 145 -18.54 0.31 -0.66
N LEU A 146 -18.26 0.63 -1.93
CA LEU A 146 -19.01 1.63 -2.70
C LEU A 146 -20.43 1.14 -3.04
N ARG A 147 -20.62 -0.15 -3.31
CA ARG A 147 -21.95 -0.74 -3.51
C ARG A 147 -22.82 -0.63 -2.27
N GLU A 148 -22.27 -0.95 -1.10
CA GLU A 148 -22.99 -0.80 0.18
C GLU A 148 -23.42 0.66 0.41
N LEU A 149 -22.56 1.63 0.09
CA LEU A 149 -22.92 3.05 0.15
C LEU A 149 -24.03 3.42 -0.83
N ILE A 150 -23.99 2.92 -2.07
CA ILE A 150 -25.05 3.14 -3.08
C ILE A 150 -26.40 2.63 -2.55
N ILE A 151 -26.42 1.42 -1.96
CA ILE A 151 -27.63 0.81 -1.39
C ILE A 151 -28.12 1.64 -0.20
N TYR A 152 -27.24 1.94 0.76
CA TYR A 152 -27.57 2.69 1.97
C TYR A 152 -28.15 4.08 1.66
N LEU A 153 -27.59 4.76 0.66
CA LEU A 153 -28.04 6.09 0.22
C LEU A 153 -29.23 6.05 -0.75
N ASN A 154 -29.75 4.86 -1.10
CA ASN A 154 -30.83 4.64 -2.06
C ASN A 154 -30.57 5.29 -3.44
N TRP A 155 -29.32 5.24 -3.91
CA TRP A 155 -28.97 5.81 -5.22
C TRP A 155 -29.44 4.91 -6.36
N THR A 156 -30.22 5.47 -7.29
CA THR A 156 -30.72 4.74 -8.47
C THR A 156 -30.04 5.16 -9.78
N LYS A 157 -29.44 6.35 -9.83
CA LYS A 157 -28.65 6.83 -10.97
C LYS A 157 -27.33 7.36 -10.44
N VAL A 158 -26.22 6.75 -10.83
CA VAL A 158 -24.88 7.08 -10.35
C VAL A 158 -24.01 7.49 -11.52
N ALA A 159 -23.45 8.69 -11.47
CA ALA A 159 -22.39 9.11 -12.38
C ALA A 159 -21.04 8.67 -11.83
N VAL A 160 -20.20 8.06 -12.66
CA VAL A 160 -18.82 7.71 -12.31
C VAL A 160 -17.92 8.58 -13.17
N ILE A 161 -17.17 9.48 -12.53
CA ILE A 161 -16.27 10.43 -13.19
C ILE A 161 -14.84 9.96 -12.91
N TYR A 162 -14.03 9.81 -13.96
CA TYR A 162 -12.65 9.37 -13.86
C TYR A 162 -11.73 10.17 -14.80
N GLU A 163 -10.46 10.33 -14.45
CA GLU A 163 -9.51 11.09 -15.27
C GLU A 163 -8.73 10.25 -16.27
N ASP A 164 -8.24 9.08 -15.87
CA ASP A 164 -7.39 8.22 -16.68
C ASP A 164 -8.03 6.86 -17.01
N ASP A 165 -7.55 6.24 -18.08
CA ASP A 165 -8.14 4.98 -18.55
C ASP A 165 -7.83 3.81 -17.62
N MET A 166 -6.80 3.90 -16.78
CA MET A 166 -6.44 2.84 -15.82
C MET A 166 -7.41 2.84 -14.62
N SER A 167 -7.78 4.00 -14.11
CA SER A 167 -8.82 4.22 -13.11
C SER A 167 -10.16 3.62 -13.54
N LEU A 168 -10.52 3.75 -14.82
CA LEU A 168 -11.76 3.15 -15.34
C LEU A 168 -11.79 1.64 -15.13
N ILE A 169 -10.67 0.95 -15.36
CA ILE A 169 -10.63 -0.52 -15.27
C ILE A 169 -10.99 -0.94 -13.83
N GLY A 170 -10.48 -0.22 -12.82
CA GLY A 170 -10.81 -0.48 -11.41
C GLY A 170 -12.27 -0.15 -11.08
N LEU A 171 -12.78 0.97 -11.60
CA LEU A 171 -14.16 1.40 -11.39
C LEU A 171 -15.19 0.52 -12.10
N GLN A 172 -14.81 -0.22 -13.15
CA GLN A 172 -15.67 -1.22 -13.78
C GLN A 172 -16.01 -2.39 -12.85
N GLU A 173 -15.25 -2.63 -11.79
CA GLU A 173 -15.61 -3.61 -10.76
C GLU A 173 -16.96 -3.28 -10.10
N LEU A 174 -17.36 -1.99 -10.05
CA LEU A 174 -18.66 -1.53 -9.51
C LEU A 174 -19.89 -2.09 -10.24
N VAL A 175 -19.73 -2.56 -11.48
CA VAL A 175 -20.82 -3.16 -12.26
C VAL A 175 -20.75 -4.69 -12.31
N LYS A 176 -19.68 -5.29 -11.79
CA LYS A 176 -19.53 -6.76 -11.69
C LYS A 176 -20.35 -7.33 -10.52
N PRO A 177 -20.60 -8.66 -10.48
CA PRO A 177 -21.26 -9.29 -9.33
C PRO A 177 -20.49 -9.10 -8.01
N PRO A 178 -21.17 -9.06 -6.84
CA PRO A 178 -22.62 -9.14 -6.67
C PRO A 178 -23.31 -7.91 -7.23
N ALA A 179 -24.35 -8.15 -8.04
CA ALA A 179 -25.00 -7.08 -8.77
C ALA A 179 -25.80 -6.20 -7.80
N LEU A 180 -25.69 -4.89 -7.99
CA LEU A 180 -26.58 -3.92 -7.35
C LEU A 180 -28.05 -4.20 -7.74
N PRO A 181 -29.03 -3.68 -6.97
CA PRO A 181 -30.42 -3.72 -7.36
C PRO A 181 -30.63 -3.30 -8.82
N LYS A 182 -31.49 -4.01 -9.58
CA LYS A 182 -31.66 -3.82 -11.04
C LYS A 182 -32.03 -2.40 -11.46
N ASN A 183 -32.51 -1.59 -10.53
CA ASN A 183 -32.88 -0.19 -10.76
C ASN A 183 -31.68 0.77 -10.69
N VAL A 184 -30.49 0.33 -10.28
CA VAL A 184 -29.28 1.18 -10.27
C VAL A 184 -28.69 1.26 -11.67
N GLN A 185 -28.54 2.48 -12.17
CA GLN A 185 -27.95 2.77 -13.47
C GLN A 185 -26.65 3.56 -13.30
N PHE A 186 -25.60 3.12 -13.98
CA PHE A 186 -24.32 3.81 -14.00
C PHE A 186 -24.11 4.59 -15.30
N VAL A 187 -23.54 5.79 -15.18
CA VAL A 187 -23.08 6.60 -16.32
C VAL A 187 -21.61 6.94 -16.11
N PHE A 188 -20.73 6.30 -16.88
CA PHE A 188 -19.30 6.54 -16.84
C PHE A 188 -18.93 7.74 -17.71
N ARG A 189 -18.07 8.62 -17.19
CA ARG A 189 -17.58 9.82 -17.88
C ARG A 189 -16.10 10.03 -17.60
N LYS A 190 -15.29 9.97 -18.66
CA LYS A 190 -13.93 10.48 -18.60
C LYS A 190 -13.98 12.01 -18.55
N SER A 191 -13.28 12.62 -17.60
CA SER A 191 -13.24 14.06 -17.45
C SER A 191 -11.86 14.49 -16.97
N THR A 192 -11.38 15.63 -17.46
CA THR A 192 -10.13 16.27 -17.08
C THR A 192 -10.42 17.67 -16.54
N PRO A 193 -9.44 18.34 -15.90
CA PRO A 193 -9.58 19.71 -15.40
C PRO A 193 -10.25 20.70 -16.36
N ASP A 194 -9.94 20.59 -17.64
CA ASP A 194 -10.41 21.51 -18.67
C ASP A 194 -11.90 21.32 -18.99
N ASN A 195 -12.45 20.13 -18.76
CA ASN A 195 -13.81 19.77 -19.16
C ASN A 195 -14.74 19.39 -17.99
N PHE A 196 -14.28 19.46 -16.72
CA PHE A 196 -15.11 19.15 -15.56
C PHE A 196 -16.47 19.85 -15.58
N ARG A 197 -16.51 21.13 -15.98
CA ARG A 197 -17.77 21.90 -16.06
C ARG A 197 -18.75 21.30 -17.07
N ASP A 198 -18.28 20.91 -18.24
CA ASP A 198 -19.14 20.38 -19.29
C ASP A 198 -19.64 18.97 -18.94
N THR A 199 -18.77 18.14 -18.36
CA THR A 199 -19.16 16.84 -17.83
C THR A 199 -20.23 16.97 -16.74
N LEU A 200 -20.05 17.88 -15.79
CA LEU A 200 -21.03 18.12 -14.72
C LEU A 200 -22.36 18.65 -15.28
N ARG A 201 -22.34 19.46 -16.34
CA ARG A 201 -23.55 19.90 -17.05
C ARG A 201 -24.28 18.76 -17.78
N ASP A 202 -23.56 17.85 -18.45
CA ASP A 202 -24.16 16.64 -19.06
C ASP A 202 -24.77 15.71 -18.01
N ILE A 203 -24.08 15.51 -16.87
CA ILE A 203 -24.58 14.70 -15.77
C ILE A 203 -25.86 15.33 -15.18
N LYS A 204 -25.85 16.65 -14.97
CA LYS A 204 -27.01 17.39 -14.48
C LYS A 204 -28.20 17.33 -15.45
N SER A 205 -27.98 17.49 -16.76
CA SER A 205 -29.06 17.45 -17.77
C SER A 205 -29.75 16.07 -17.83
N ARG A 206 -29.08 15.01 -17.39
CA ARG A 206 -29.62 13.65 -17.24
C ARG A 206 -30.37 13.41 -15.92
N ASN A 207 -30.49 14.43 -15.08
CA ASN A 207 -31.04 14.37 -13.72
C ASN A 207 -30.29 13.36 -12.83
N ILE A 208 -28.96 13.39 -12.87
CA ILE A 208 -28.09 12.56 -12.02
C ILE A 208 -27.39 13.48 -11.01
N TYR A 209 -27.55 13.17 -9.72
CA TYR A 209 -26.98 13.96 -8.63
C TYR A 209 -26.06 13.16 -7.70
N SER A 210 -26.04 11.84 -7.86
CA SER A 210 -25.16 10.92 -7.15
C SER A 210 -23.92 10.67 -7.99
N MET A 211 -22.74 10.93 -7.43
CA MET A 211 -21.47 10.87 -8.16
C MET A 211 -20.41 10.13 -7.37
N ILE A 212 -19.70 9.21 -8.04
CA ILE A 212 -18.42 8.65 -7.61
C ILE A 212 -17.35 9.33 -8.47
N VAL A 213 -16.33 9.89 -7.83
CA VAL A 213 -15.31 10.70 -8.50
C VAL A 213 -13.95 10.13 -8.17
N ASP A 214 -13.24 9.70 -9.21
CA ASP A 214 -11.84 9.33 -9.17
C ASP A 214 -11.04 10.40 -9.92
N ALA A 215 -10.42 11.28 -9.16
CA ALA A 215 -9.72 12.46 -9.65
C ALA A 215 -8.37 12.58 -8.96
N LYS A 216 -7.38 13.13 -9.65
CA LYS A 216 -6.06 13.32 -9.07
C LYS A 216 -6.12 14.35 -7.95
N PRO A 217 -5.32 14.18 -6.87
CA PRO A 217 -5.32 15.10 -5.75
C PRO A 217 -5.12 16.58 -6.15
N GLU A 218 -4.27 16.84 -7.13
CA GLU A 218 -3.98 18.16 -7.68
C GLU A 218 -5.16 18.81 -8.42
N ASP A 219 -6.07 18.01 -8.96
CA ASP A 219 -7.18 18.46 -9.80
C ASP A 219 -8.51 18.52 -9.05
N LEU A 220 -8.58 17.87 -7.88
CA LEU A 220 -9.74 17.91 -6.98
C LEU A 220 -10.22 19.34 -6.64
N PRO A 221 -9.35 20.34 -6.36
CA PRO A 221 -9.82 21.71 -6.14
C PRO A 221 -10.56 22.30 -7.34
N LYS A 222 -10.08 22.05 -8.57
CA LYS A 222 -10.72 22.53 -9.80
C LYS A 222 -12.06 21.85 -10.01
N PHE A 223 -12.14 20.54 -9.74
CA PHE A 223 -13.39 19.79 -9.77
C PHE A 223 -14.44 20.37 -8.82
N LEU A 224 -14.06 20.62 -7.56
CA LEU A 224 -14.97 21.19 -6.55
C LEU A 224 -15.47 22.59 -6.93
N ILE A 225 -14.60 23.43 -7.50
CA ILE A 225 -15.00 24.74 -8.04
C ILE A 225 -16.00 24.57 -9.19
N ALA A 226 -15.73 23.67 -10.13
CA ALA A 226 -16.63 23.38 -11.26
C ALA A 226 -18.01 22.89 -10.79
N ARG A 227 -18.05 22.08 -9.73
CA ARG A 227 -19.28 21.62 -9.08
C ARG A 227 -20.09 22.76 -8.50
N ASN A 228 -19.47 23.64 -7.70
CA ASN A 228 -20.19 24.77 -7.07
C ASN A 228 -20.84 25.70 -8.10
N VAL A 229 -20.12 25.99 -9.18
CA VAL A 229 -20.65 26.80 -10.30
C VAL A 229 -21.83 26.11 -11.00
N SER A 230 -21.81 24.78 -11.07
CA SER A 230 -22.89 23.99 -11.69
C SER A 230 -24.11 23.82 -10.78
N GLU A 231 -23.95 23.94 -9.46
CA GLU A 231 -25.05 23.89 -8.46
C GLU A 231 -25.79 25.23 -8.30
N MET A 232 -25.17 26.37 -8.61
CA MET A 232 -25.75 27.72 -8.52
C MET A 232 -26.97 27.98 -9.44
N SER A 233 -27.44 26.98 -10.19
CA SER A 233 -28.70 27.02 -10.96
C SER A 233 -29.79 26.07 -10.43
N ARG A 234 -29.74 25.68 -9.15
CA ARG A 234 -30.93 25.13 -8.49
C ARG A 234 -31.94 26.28 -8.33
N ASP A 235 -32.69 26.56 -9.40
CA ASP A 235 -33.92 27.32 -9.25
C ASP A 235 -34.92 26.48 -8.41
N PRO A 236 -35.68 27.14 -7.53
CA PRO A 236 -36.51 26.50 -6.49
C PRO A 236 -37.61 25.59 -7.02
#